data_AF-A0A376TZ51-F1
#
_entry.id   AF-A0A376TZ51-F1
#
_cell.length_a   1.000
_cell.length_b   1.000
_cell.length_c   1.000
_cell.angle_alpha   90.00
_cell.angle_beta   90.00
_cell.angle_gamma   90.00
#
_symmetry.space_group_name_H-M   'P 1'
#
loop_
_entity.id
_entity.type
_entity.pdbx_description
1 polymer ?
#
loop_
_entity_poly.entity_id
_entity_poly.type
_entity_poly.pdbx_seq_one_letter_code
_entity_poly.pdbx_strand_id
1 'polypeptide(L)' 'MLEHANRQASNLSYGDQRRLEIARCMVTQPEILMLDEPAAGLNPKETKELDELIADCASSQHHYLVD' A
#
# COMPACT_ATOMS: atom_id res chain seq x y z
N MET A 1 -0.15 -9.45 -8.27
CA MET A 1 -0.27 -10.08 -6.91
C MET A 1 -0.53 -11.58 -6.92
N LEU A 2 -1.39 -12.16 -7.77
CA LEU A 2 -1.55 -13.63 -7.84
C LEU A 2 -0.22 -14.35 -8.15
N GLU A 3 0.68 -13.70 -8.89
CA GLU A 3 2.05 -14.16 -9.17
C GLU A 3 2.95 -14.30 -7.93
N HIS A 4 2.56 -13.69 -6.81
CA HIS A 4 3.27 -13.71 -5.54
C HIS A 4 2.56 -14.57 -4.49
N ALA A 5 1.46 -15.22 -4.84
CA ALA A 5 0.73 -16.09 -3.93
C ALA A 5 1.66 -17.18 -3.36
N ASN A 6 1.56 -17.42 -2.06
CA ASN A 6 2.37 -18.39 -1.29
C ASN A 6 3.88 -18.09 -1.23
N ARG A 7 4.36 -16.93 -1.69
CA ARG A 7 5.73 -16.48 -1.40
C ARG A 7 5.81 -15.84 -0.01
N GLN A 8 6.93 -16.05 0.68
CA GLN A 8 7.22 -15.30 1.90
C GLN A 8 7.34 -13.80 1.58
N ALA A 9 6.70 -12.96 2.41
CA ALA A 9 6.73 -11.52 2.26
C ALA A 9 8.15 -10.94 2.28
N SER A 10 9.07 -11.55 3.05
CA SER A 10 10.48 -11.17 3.12
C SER A 10 11.23 -11.27 1.79
N ASN A 11 10.69 -12.04 0.83
CA ASN A 11 11.31 -12.26 -0.48
C ASN A 11 10.70 -11.37 -1.57
N LEU A 12 9.75 -10.51 -1.22
CA LEU A 12 9.16 -9.53 -2.13
C LEU A 12 10.07 -8.31 -2.26
N SER A 13 9.96 -7.58 -3.38
CA SER A 13 10.62 -6.28 -3.50
C SER A 13 10.09 -5.32 -2.43
N TYR A 14 10.85 -4.28 -2.09
CA TYR A 14 10.43 -3.33 -1.07
C TYR A 14 9.08 -2.66 -1.42
N GLY A 15 8.87 -2.29 -2.69
CA GLY A 15 7.58 -1.80 -3.17
C GLY A 15 6.44 -2.82 -3.03
N ASP A 16 6.69 -4.09 -3.32
CA ASP A 16 5.68 -5.16 -3.16
C ASP A 16 5.38 -5.47 -1.69
N GLN A 17 6.36 -5.36 -0.80
CA GLN A 17 6.14 -5.46 0.65
C GLN A 17 5.23 -4.34 1.13
N ARG A 18 5.49 -3.09 0.72
CA ARG A 18 4.66 -1.93 1.09
C ARG A 18 3.23 -2.07 0.57
N ARG A 19 3.06 -2.51 -0.68
CA ARG A 19 1.74 -2.82 -1.26
C ARG A 19 1.01 -3.91 -0.48
N LEU A 20 1.72 -4.96 -0.06
CA LEU A 20 1.15 -6.03 0.76
C LEU A 20 0.72 -5.52 2.14
N GLU A 21 1.50 -4.65 2.78
CA GLU A 21 1.15 -4.04 4.07
C GLU A 21 -0.13 -3.21 3.95
N ILE A 22 -0.23 -2.35 2.93
CA ILE A 22 -1.43 -1.53 2.71
C ILE A 22 -2.63 -2.41 2.40
N ALA A 23 -2.48 -3.40 1.51
CA ALA A 23 -3.55 -4.35 1.22
C ALA A 23 -4.03 -5.09 2.48
N ARG A 24 -3.12 -5.49 3.37
CA ARG A 24 -3.48 -6.11 4.67
C ARG A 24 -4.24 -5.16 5.58
N CYS A 25 -3.86 -3.89 5.65
CA CYS A 25 -4.61 -2.88 6.39
C CYS A 25 -6.00 -2.66 5.81
N MET A 26 -6.13 -2.60 4.48
CA MET A 26 -7.43 -2.38 3.83
C MET A 26 -8.42 -3.53 4.02
N VAL A 27 -7.95 -4.77 4.17
CA VAL A 27 -8.81 -5.93 4.46
C VAL A 27 -9.58 -5.76 5.77
N THR A 28 -9.07 -5.00 6.74
CA THR A 28 -9.78 -4.74 8.01
C THR A 28 -10.83 -3.64 7.91
N GLN A 29 -11.05 -3.07 6.72
CA GLN A 29 -12.00 -1.96 6.48
C GLN A 29 -11.84 -0.82 7.51
N PRO A 30 -10.63 -0.25 7.65
CA PRO A 30 -10.38 0.73 8.69
C PRO A 30 -11.08 2.05 8.35
N GLU A 31 -11.85 2.62 9.29
CA GLU A 31 -12.50 3.93 9.09
C GLU A 31 -11.47 5.05 8.80
N ILE A 32 -10.28 4.92 9.38
CA ILE A 32 -9.15 5.84 9.20
C ILE A 32 -7.88 5.05 8.86
N LEU A 33 -7.21 5.44 7.77
CA LEU A 33 -5.89 4.95 7.40
C LEU A 33 -4.86 6.07 7.58
N MET A 34 -3.89 5.85 8.47
CA MET A 34 -2.76 6.76 8.67
C MET A 34 -1.53 6.21 7.97
N LEU A 35 -0.91 7.03 7.12
CA LEU A 35 0.29 6.66 6.37
C LEU A 35 1.38 7.70 6.66
N ASP A 36 2.42 7.27 7.38
CA ASP A 36 3.61 8.09 7.64
C ASP A 36 4.69 7.75 6.59
N GLU A 37 5.09 8.77 5.83
CA GLU A 37 6.03 8.67 4.70
C GLU A 37 5.82 7.41 3.80
N PRO A 38 4.63 7.22 3.18
CA PRO A 38 4.30 5.99 2.47
C PRO A 38 5.27 5.65 1.33
N ALA A 39 5.84 6.67 0.69
CA ALA A 39 6.73 6.56 -0.47
C ALA A 39 8.24 6.50 -0.14
N ALA A 40 8.63 6.52 1.15
CA ALA A 40 10.04 6.51 1.53
C ALA A 40 10.78 5.27 1.03
N GLY A 41 11.87 5.46 0.30
CA GLY A 41 12.70 4.37 -0.24
C GLY A 41 12.20 3.75 -1.55
N LEU A 42 11.14 4.28 -2.15
CA LEU A 42 10.64 3.87 -3.46
C LEU A 42 11.28 4.68 -4.59
N ASN A 43 11.41 4.05 -5.76
CA ASN A 43 11.75 4.79 -6.97
C ASN A 43 10.52 5.55 -7.52
N PRO A 44 10.70 6.54 -8.41
CA PRO A 44 9.59 7.38 -8.88
C PRO A 44 8.41 6.61 -9.51
N LYS A 45 8.68 5.47 -10.15
CA LYS A 45 7.64 4.61 -10.73
C LYS A 45 6.85 3.92 -9.63
N GLU A 46 7.53 3.36 -8.64
CA GLU A 46 6.92 2.70 -7.49
C GLU A 46 6.12 3.68 -6.62
N THR A 47 6.61 4.91 -6.44
CA THR A 47 5.89 5.99 -5.77
C THR A 47 4.56 6.27 -6.48
N LYS A 48 4.57 6.41 -7.81
CA LYS A 48 3.35 6.65 -8.58
C LYS A 48 2.34 5.50 -8.48
N GLU A 49 2.82 4.27 -8.56
CA GLU A 49 1.99 3.07 -8.39
C GLU A 49 1.39 3.00 -6.97
N LEU A 50 2.13 3.45 -5.96
CA LEU A 50 1.65 3.53 -4.59
C LEU A 50 0.60 4.63 -4.41
N ASP A 51 0.82 5.80 -4.98
CA ASP A 51 -0.14 6.92 -4.93
C ASP A 51 -1.47 6.54 -5.59
N GLU A 52 -1.42 5.87 -6.74
CA GLU A 52 -2.62 5.35 -7.43
C GLU A 52 -3.37 4.34 -6.54
N LEU A 53 -2.64 3.44 -5.88
CA LEU A 53 -3.23 2.46 -4.98
C LEU A 53 -3.90 3.11 -3.76
N ILE A 54 -3.27 4.13 -3.18
CA ILE A 54 -3.85 4.92 -2.08
C ILE A 54 -5.09 5.66 -2.56
N ALA A 55 -5.05 6.28 -3.74
CA ALA A 55 -6.18 6.99 -4.34
C ALA A 55 -7.38 6.07 -4.63
N ASP A 56 -7.13 4.86 -5.13
CA ASP A 56 -8.17 3.86 -5.37
C ASP A 56 -8.83 3.41 -4.06
N CYS A 57 -8.02 3.10 -3.05
CA CYS A 57 -8.49 2.80 -1.70
C CYS A 57 -9.29 3.96 -1.11
N ALA A 58 -8.87 5.18 -1.43
CA ALA A 58 -9.47 6.40 -0.95
C ALA A 58 -10.89 6.61 -1.49
N SER A 59 -11.09 6.42 -2.79
CA SER A 59 -12.40 6.56 -3.44
C SER A 59 -13.51 5.71 -2.77
N SER A 60 -13.12 4.64 -2.08
CA SER A 60 -14.00 3.76 -1.32
C SER A 60 -14.27 4.29 0.09
N GLN A 61 -14.72 5.54 0.28
CA GLN A 61 -15.33 6.04 1.53
C GLN A 61 -14.56 5.76 2.84
N HIS A 62 -13.24 5.98 2.85
CA HIS A 62 -12.41 5.98 4.07
C HIS A 62 -11.83 7.37 4.30
N HIS A 63 -11.42 7.71 5.53
CA HIS A 63 -10.71 8.97 5.82
C HIS A 63 -9.20 8.71 5.88
N TYR A 64 -8.40 9.47 5.12
CA TYR A 64 -6.93 9.33 5.09
C TYR A 64 -6.27 10.56 5.70
N LEU A 65 -5.25 10.31 6.52
CA LEU A 65 -4.33 11.33 6.98
C LEU A 65 -2.95 10.96 6.46
N VAL A 66 -2.40 11.85 5.65
CA VAL A 66 -1.03 11.82 5.13
C VAL A 66 -0.35 13.05 5.73
N ASP A 67 0.67 12.83 6.54
CA ASP A 67 1.57 13.90 7.01
C ASP A 67 2.63 14.21 5.93
#